data_AF-A0A380RC32-F1
#
_entry.id   AF-A0A380RC32-F1
#
_cell.length_a   1.000
_cell.length_b   1.000
_cell.length_c   1.000
_cell.angle_alpha   90.00
_cell.angle_beta   90.00
_cell.angle_gamma   90.00
#
_symmetry.space_group_name_H-M   'P 1'
#
loop_
_entity.id
_entity.type
_entity.pdbx_description
1 polymer ?
#
loop_
_entity_poly.entity_id
_entity_poly.type
_entity_poly.pdbx_seq_one_letter_code
_entity_poly.pdbx_strand_id
1 'polypeptide(L)'
;MKTINKIMAAVLICSLLFSLASCKADPEEVSAAADTYAKCVQFLDADRIFENTEAVEDSKKAAFKEKLTLADKDYDQAKVKDVIAKSIAYTVNSDTMVTSRTSATINILFSRKNYDDILSGVKGNSDAFIEALNNSTYGIVYTVNIKFNKQEDGRWLAEADTIDKLNDLYSFLDTKFEFTPDIPDLFDSTSWLFTKENKYENAKCIELDVWFKENPNQEFYYVVSKDGTEIYKSEPSVTTDIFYRAKFDKSLGAKTTSAGYITQGIYNIKVYRTADNYLTADETAIVIVNGTKGAPEITKAPNGASYSIKDPSFAAIKSLGWWDYSATLLSDGIYCINTRTLAFSIELLSDAEPVYYAYYFVPGEKADLKKIDYSKPVYSNTIEQYIYIDGSAYFNFDYEPPKMEVGTYLLVIAKDKDSVDKPYITAKVKIIPQSSEEFI
;
A
#
# COMPACT_ATOMS: atom_id res chain seq x y z
N MET A 1 41.92 67.50 -72.31
CA MET A 1 41.93 67.52 -70.82
C MET A 1 40.53 67.68 -70.18
N LYS A 2 39.43 67.29 -70.85
CA LYS A 2 38.06 67.39 -70.30
C LYS A 2 37.37 66.04 -70.05
N THR A 3 37.99 64.94 -70.47
CA THR A 3 37.40 63.59 -70.40
C THR A 3 37.88 62.79 -69.18
N ILE A 4 39.04 63.11 -68.61
CA ILE A 4 39.62 62.42 -67.44
C ILE A 4 38.90 62.81 -66.12
N ASN A 5 38.40 64.05 -66.01
CA ASN A 5 37.73 64.52 -64.79
C ASN A 5 36.30 63.97 -64.58
N LYS A 6 35.65 63.43 -65.63
CA LYS A 6 34.31 62.82 -65.49
C LYS A 6 34.36 61.35 -65.06
N ILE A 7 35.44 60.64 -65.38
CA ILE A 7 35.62 59.23 -64.98
C ILE A 7 36.04 59.13 -63.52
N MET A 8 36.90 60.04 -63.02
CA MET A 8 37.28 60.06 -61.60
C MET A 8 36.13 60.45 -60.65
N ALA A 9 35.19 61.32 -61.07
CA ALA A 9 34.05 61.68 -60.24
C ALA A 9 32.99 60.55 -60.15
N ALA A 10 32.82 59.76 -61.22
CA ALA A 10 31.92 58.61 -61.22
C ALA A 10 32.50 57.42 -60.41
N VAL A 11 33.82 57.22 -60.42
CA VAL A 11 34.49 56.17 -59.64
C VAL A 11 34.51 56.51 -58.14
N LEU A 12 34.65 57.78 -57.75
CA LEU A 12 34.59 58.19 -56.33
C LEU A 12 33.17 58.11 -55.75
N ILE A 13 32.13 58.38 -56.55
CA ILE A 13 30.74 58.29 -56.09
C ILE A 13 30.27 56.82 -56.05
N CYS A 14 30.73 55.96 -56.96
CA CYS A 14 30.47 54.52 -56.86
C CYS A 14 31.24 53.85 -55.70
N SER A 15 32.44 54.32 -55.32
CA SER A 15 33.16 53.77 -54.16
C SER A 15 32.67 54.32 -52.80
N LEU A 16 32.05 55.50 -52.77
CA LEU A 16 31.36 56.04 -51.59
C LEU A 16 29.92 55.52 -51.42
N LEU A 17 29.24 55.12 -52.51
CA LEU A 17 27.93 54.44 -52.44
C LEU A 17 28.05 52.95 -52.09
N PHE A 18 29.17 52.29 -52.40
CA PHE A 18 29.45 50.93 -51.93
C PHE A 18 30.01 50.85 -50.49
N SER A 19 30.47 51.97 -49.91
CA SER A 19 30.88 52.02 -48.49
C SER A 19 29.77 52.46 -47.52
N LEU A 20 28.61 52.85 -48.04
CA LEU A 20 27.40 53.18 -47.27
C LEU A 20 26.22 52.21 -47.54
N ALA A 21 26.41 51.20 -48.40
CA ALA A 21 25.53 50.06 -48.52
C ALA A 21 25.73 49.11 -47.32
N SER A 22 25.07 49.46 -46.21
CA SER A 22 24.76 48.64 -45.02
C SER A 22 25.77 47.55 -44.63
N CYS A 23 26.79 47.92 -43.86
CA CYS A 23 27.69 47.00 -43.15
C CYS A 23 27.05 46.27 -41.94
N LYS A 24 25.71 46.23 -41.83
CA LYS A 24 25.00 45.62 -40.70
C LYS A 24 24.16 44.44 -41.17
N ALA A 25 24.14 43.37 -40.38
CA ALA A 25 23.16 42.31 -40.52
C ALA A 25 21.73 42.86 -40.58
N ASP A 26 20.87 42.21 -41.36
CA ASP A 26 19.45 42.52 -41.42
C ASP A 26 18.80 42.21 -40.05
N PRO A 27 18.30 43.22 -39.32
CA PRO A 27 17.64 43.01 -38.04
C PRO A 27 16.43 42.07 -38.12
N GLU A 28 15.78 41.96 -39.28
CA GLU A 28 14.66 41.03 -39.47
C GLU A 28 15.14 39.58 -39.48
N GLU A 29 16.27 39.27 -40.12
CA GLU A 29 16.88 37.93 -40.12
C GLU A 29 17.26 37.49 -38.70
N VAL A 30 17.91 38.38 -37.94
CA VAL A 30 18.34 38.09 -36.56
C VAL A 30 17.12 37.91 -35.66
N SER A 31 16.09 38.75 -35.81
CA SER A 31 14.85 38.63 -35.02
C SER A 31 14.12 37.32 -35.30
N ALA A 32 14.07 36.89 -36.57
CA ALA A 32 13.47 35.61 -36.95
C ALA A 32 14.24 34.41 -36.39
N ALA A 33 15.57 34.46 -36.37
CA ALA A 33 16.40 33.44 -35.74
C ALA A 33 16.22 33.40 -34.22
N ALA A 34 16.16 34.57 -33.57
CA ALA A 34 15.89 34.67 -32.14
C ALA A 34 14.51 34.13 -31.77
N ASP A 35 13.48 34.44 -32.57
CA ASP A 35 12.12 33.90 -32.39
C ASP A 35 12.09 32.38 -32.56
N THR A 36 12.76 31.85 -33.58
CA THR A 36 12.86 30.40 -33.81
C THR A 36 13.53 29.71 -32.63
N TYR A 37 14.68 30.23 -32.17
CA TYR A 37 15.40 29.71 -31.01
C TYR A 37 14.52 29.73 -29.75
N ALA A 38 13.85 30.86 -29.49
CA ALA A 38 13.00 31.01 -28.32
C ALA A 38 11.78 30.07 -28.32
N LYS A 39 11.21 29.77 -29.49
CA LYS A 39 10.17 28.73 -29.63
C LYS A 39 10.71 27.36 -29.23
N CYS A 40 11.92 27.00 -29.68
CA CYS A 40 12.51 25.71 -29.31
C CYS A 40 12.72 25.60 -27.79
N VAL A 41 13.17 26.69 -27.15
CA VAL A 41 13.26 26.80 -25.68
C VAL A 41 11.88 26.66 -25.04
N GLN A 42 10.86 27.37 -25.52
CA GLN A 42 9.50 27.28 -24.99
C GLN A 42 8.93 25.85 -25.02
N PHE A 43 9.21 25.10 -26.09
CA PHE A 43 8.69 23.74 -26.27
C PHE A 43 9.59 22.64 -25.68
N LEU A 44 10.68 23.01 -25.01
CA LEU A 44 11.68 22.07 -24.48
C LEU A 44 12.22 21.12 -25.56
N ASP A 45 12.28 21.59 -26.82
CA ASP A 45 12.73 20.78 -27.95
C ASP A 45 14.26 20.80 -28.03
N ALA A 46 14.90 19.92 -27.26
CA ALA A 46 16.35 19.86 -27.13
C ALA A 46 17.05 19.73 -28.50
N ASP A 47 16.52 18.90 -29.40
CA ASP A 47 17.09 18.69 -30.73
C ASP A 47 17.06 19.98 -31.54
N ARG A 48 15.91 20.66 -31.59
CA ARG A 48 15.82 21.94 -32.31
C ARG A 48 16.57 23.08 -31.65
N ILE A 49 16.73 23.08 -30.32
CA ILE A 49 17.62 24.03 -29.63
C ILE A 49 19.05 23.85 -30.17
N PHE A 50 19.54 22.61 -30.27
CA PHE A 50 20.88 22.35 -30.80
C PHE A 50 21.02 22.61 -32.30
N GLU A 51 19.97 22.40 -33.11
CA GLU A 51 19.97 22.80 -34.53
C GLU A 51 20.10 24.31 -34.74
N ASN A 52 19.67 25.10 -33.75
CA ASN A 52 19.72 26.56 -33.74
C ASN A 52 20.84 27.13 -32.84
N THR A 53 21.77 26.28 -32.40
CA THR A 53 22.96 26.65 -31.62
C THR A 53 24.21 26.27 -32.40
N GLU A 54 25.29 27.00 -32.21
CA GLU A 54 26.62 26.57 -32.66
C GLU A 54 27.01 25.20 -32.08
N ALA A 55 28.08 24.61 -32.60
CA ALA A 55 28.51 23.28 -32.18
C ALA A 55 28.74 23.20 -30.65
N VAL A 56 27.86 22.46 -29.98
CA VAL A 56 27.97 22.11 -28.56
C VAL A 56 28.62 20.73 -28.43
N GLU A 57 29.47 20.56 -27.41
CA GLU A 57 30.08 19.26 -27.06
C GLU A 57 29.00 18.19 -26.81
N ASP A 58 29.24 16.96 -27.29
CA ASP A 58 28.25 15.88 -27.22
C ASP A 58 27.88 15.49 -25.78
N SER A 59 28.83 15.59 -24.85
CA SER A 59 28.59 15.37 -23.41
C SER A 59 27.59 16.38 -22.83
N LYS A 60 27.74 17.66 -23.18
CA LYS A 60 26.81 18.72 -22.79
C LYS A 60 25.43 18.53 -23.43
N LYS A 61 25.37 18.13 -24.70
CA LYS A 61 24.11 17.81 -25.37
C LYS A 61 23.36 16.69 -24.67
N ALA A 62 24.06 15.60 -24.34
CA ALA A 62 23.46 14.47 -23.63
C ALA A 62 22.90 14.87 -22.26
N ALA A 63 23.69 15.58 -21.44
CA ALA A 63 23.27 16.04 -20.12
C ALA A 63 22.04 16.97 -20.18
N PHE A 64 22.01 17.88 -21.16
CA PHE A 64 20.88 18.80 -21.33
C PHE A 64 19.62 18.08 -21.83
N LYS A 65 19.74 17.12 -22.76
CA LYS A 65 18.62 16.27 -23.21
C LYS A 65 18.03 15.46 -22.05
N GLU A 66 18.89 14.86 -21.23
CA GLU A 66 18.49 14.13 -20.04
C GLU A 66 17.76 15.05 -19.05
N LYS A 67 18.25 16.28 -18.82
CA LYS A 67 17.57 17.25 -17.97
C LYS A 67 16.15 17.58 -18.45
N LEU A 68 15.94 17.69 -19.76
CA LEU A 68 14.63 18.01 -20.35
C LEU A 68 13.66 16.82 -20.39
N THR A 69 14.08 15.60 -20.06
CA THR A 69 13.19 14.43 -20.04
C THR A 69 12.32 14.38 -18.79
N LEU A 70 11.05 14.03 -18.98
CA LEU A 70 10.11 13.74 -17.90
C LEU A 70 9.83 12.24 -17.73
N ALA A 71 10.36 11.40 -18.63
CA ALA A 71 10.03 9.97 -18.69
C ALA A 71 10.45 9.18 -17.45
N ASP A 72 11.51 9.60 -16.77
CA ASP A 72 12.06 8.92 -15.59
C ASP A 72 11.50 9.48 -14.26
N LYS A 73 10.48 10.33 -14.32
CA LYS A 73 9.84 10.90 -13.12
C LYS A 73 8.60 10.08 -12.77
N ASP A 74 8.27 10.03 -11.47
CA ASP A 74 6.97 9.50 -11.06
C ASP A 74 5.82 10.31 -11.69
N TYR A 75 4.66 9.66 -11.82
CA TYR A 75 3.52 10.20 -12.57
C TYR A 75 3.12 11.61 -12.12
N ASP A 76 3.06 11.84 -10.81
CA ASP A 76 2.65 13.12 -10.23
C ASP A 76 3.69 14.21 -10.46
N GLN A 77 4.98 13.90 -10.28
CA GLN A 77 6.05 14.84 -10.63
C GLN A 77 6.07 15.18 -12.12
N ALA A 78 5.91 14.19 -12.99
CA ALA A 78 5.85 14.41 -14.44
C ALA A 78 4.70 15.34 -14.82
N LYS A 79 3.52 15.10 -14.22
CA LYS A 79 2.30 15.90 -14.43
C LYS A 79 2.48 17.36 -14.03
N VAL A 80 3.03 17.64 -12.84
CA VAL A 80 3.28 19.03 -12.40
C VAL A 80 4.35 19.72 -13.25
N LYS A 81 5.44 19.02 -13.57
CA LYS A 81 6.53 19.57 -14.40
C LYS A 81 6.05 19.90 -15.82
N ASP A 82 5.19 19.09 -16.41
CA ASP A 82 4.58 19.37 -17.72
C ASP A 82 3.74 20.66 -17.70
N VAL A 83 2.97 20.91 -16.64
CA VAL A 83 2.20 22.16 -16.49
C VAL A 83 3.12 23.37 -16.35
N ILE A 84 4.20 23.27 -15.57
CA ILE A 84 5.19 24.37 -15.44
C ILE A 84 5.85 24.63 -16.80
N ALA A 85 6.26 23.59 -17.53
CA ALA A 85 6.86 23.70 -18.85
C ALA A 85 5.91 24.39 -19.84
N LYS A 86 4.64 23.99 -19.88
CA LYS A 86 3.60 24.62 -20.72
C LYS A 86 3.31 26.07 -20.36
N SER A 87 3.69 26.52 -19.17
CA SER A 87 3.56 27.92 -18.75
C SER A 87 4.68 28.82 -19.27
N ILE A 88 5.73 28.26 -19.88
CA ILE A 88 6.83 29.04 -20.44
C ILE A 88 6.29 29.87 -21.61
N ALA A 89 6.57 31.17 -21.56
CA ALA A 89 6.30 32.12 -22.64
C ALA A 89 7.55 32.97 -22.87
N TYR A 90 7.67 33.57 -24.06
CA TYR A 90 8.83 34.40 -24.40
C TYR A 90 8.44 35.67 -25.14
N THR A 91 9.37 36.63 -25.14
CA THR A 91 9.31 37.84 -25.96
C THR A 91 10.71 38.18 -26.44
N VAL A 92 10.88 38.26 -27.76
CA VAL A 92 12.12 38.73 -28.38
C VAL A 92 12.13 40.25 -28.36
N ASN A 93 13.10 40.86 -27.68
CA ASN A 93 13.16 42.31 -27.54
C ASN A 93 14.09 42.91 -28.61
N SER A 94 13.55 43.18 -29.79
CA SER A 94 14.29 43.77 -30.93
C SER A 94 14.97 45.10 -30.61
N ASP A 95 14.44 45.88 -29.66
CA ASP A 95 15.01 47.18 -29.29
C ASP A 95 16.37 47.05 -28.57
N THR A 96 16.68 45.86 -28.07
CA THR A 96 17.97 45.54 -27.44
C THR A 96 19.02 45.04 -28.42
N MET A 97 18.67 44.95 -29.72
CA MET A 97 19.53 44.33 -30.71
C MET A 97 20.76 45.18 -31.03
N VAL A 98 21.93 44.57 -30.89
CA VAL A 98 23.21 45.12 -31.33
C VAL A 98 23.78 44.22 -32.41
N THR A 99 23.89 44.71 -33.65
CA THR A 99 24.36 43.91 -34.80
C THR A 99 25.68 44.38 -35.38
N SER A 100 26.46 43.41 -35.86
CA SER A 100 27.58 43.57 -36.78
C SER A 100 27.28 42.82 -38.08
N ARG A 101 28.28 42.65 -38.96
CA ARG A 101 28.13 41.88 -40.20
C ARG A 101 27.91 40.38 -39.97
N THR A 102 28.53 39.83 -38.94
CA THR A 102 28.59 38.37 -38.69
C THR A 102 28.19 37.98 -37.28
N SER A 103 27.83 38.95 -36.43
CA SER A 103 27.38 38.69 -35.07
C SER A 103 26.24 39.64 -34.70
N ALA A 104 25.37 39.19 -33.81
CA ALA A 104 24.33 40.00 -33.22
C ALA A 104 24.09 39.60 -31.77
N THR A 105 23.69 40.54 -30.93
CA THR A 105 23.27 40.27 -29.56
C THR A 105 21.87 40.81 -29.36
N ILE A 106 20.99 40.01 -28.77
CA ILE A 106 19.59 40.36 -28.50
C ILE A 106 19.15 39.78 -27.16
N ASN A 107 18.32 40.51 -26.42
CA ASN A 107 17.67 40.00 -25.22
C ASN A 107 16.38 39.26 -25.57
N ILE A 108 16.22 38.07 -25.01
CA ILE A 108 14.97 37.33 -24.99
C ILE A 108 14.49 37.26 -23.55
N LEU A 109 13.26 37.72 -23.33
CA LEU A 109 12.61 37.63 -22.02
C LEU A 109 11.79 36.35 -22.00
N PHE A 110 12.19 35.39 -21.19
CA PHE A 110 11.37 34.22 -20.88
C PHE A 110 10.59 34.47 -19.61
N SER A 111 9.37 33.95 -19.53
CA SER A 111 8.56 33.96 -18.33
C SER A 111 7.98 32.59 -18.07
N ARG A 112 7.78 32.25 -16.81
CA ARG A 112 7.08 31.03 -16.38
C ARG A 112 6.35 31.30 -15.07
N LYS A 113 5.38 30.45 -14.72
CA LYS A 113 4.70 30.55 -13.43
C LYS A 113 5.66 30.34 -12.26
N ASN A 114 5.48 31.13 -11.21
CA ASN A 114 6.26 30.99 -9.98
C ASN A 114 5.71 29.82 -9.14
N TYR A 115 6.43 28.69 -9.15
CA TYR A 115 6.08 27.52 -8.35
C TYR A 115 6.70 27.56 -6.94
N ASP A 116 7.73 28.39 -6.71
CA ASP A 116 8.42 28.49 -5.41
C ASP A 116 7.48 29.04 -4.32
N ASP A 117 6.64 30.01 -4.69
CA ASP A 117 5.64 30.59 -3.76
C ASP A 117 4.56 29.56 -3.39
N ILE A 118 4.28 28.60 -4.28
CA ILE A 118 3.24 27.58 -4.12
C ILE A 118 3.75 26.41 -3.26
N LEU A 119 5.04 26.06 -3.42
CA LEU A 119 5.71 24.99 -2.66
C LEU A 119 5.52 25.16 -1.14
N SER A 120 5.49 26.39 -0.65
CA SER A 120 5.30 26.68 0.78
C SER A 120 3.84 26.66 1.24
N GLY A 121 2.89 26.81 0.32
CA GLY A 121 1.47 27.09 0.63
C GLY A 121 0.52 25.93 0.40
N VAL A 122 0.86 24.96 -0.45
CA VAL A 122 -0.02 23.84 -0.80
C VAL A 122 0.55 22.53 -0.25
N LYS A 123 -0.15 21.94 0.72
CA LYS A 123 0.09 20.56 1.18
C LYS A 123 -0.97 19.67 0.53
N GLY A 124 -0.58 18.61 -0.16
CA GLY A 124 -1.55 17.68 -0.76
C GLY A 124 -1.04 16.87 -1.94
N ASN A 125 -1.99 16.45 -2.79
CA ASN A 125 -1.74 15.71 -4.03
C ASN A 125 -1.36 16.66 -5.19
N SER A 126 -0.97 16.08 -6.32
CA SER A 126 -0.52 16.83 -7.50
C SER A 126 -1.59 17.74 -8.12
N ASP A 127 -2.86 17.37 -8.03
CA ASP A 127 -3.98 18.15 -8.59
C ASP A 127 -4.21 19.47 -7.88
N ALA A 128 -4.20 19.47 -6.54
CA ALA A 128 -4.31 20.70 -5.75
C ALA A 128 -3.15 21.66 -6.06
N PHE A 129 -1.94 21.12 -6.27
CA PHE A 129 -0.78 21.92 -6.66
C PHE A 129 -0.95 22.53 -8.05
N ILE A 130 -1.45 21.75 -9.03
CA ILE A 130 -1.71 22.23 -10.39
C ILE A 130 -2.80 23.29 -10.40
N GLU A 131 -3.86 23.13 -9.61
CA GLU A 131 -4.91 24.15 -9.49
C GLU A 131 -4.36 25.46 -8.94
N ALA A 132 -3.58 25.41 -7.85
CA ALA A 132 -2.92 26.59 -7.29
C ALA A 132 -1.97 27.25 -8.29
N LEU A 133 -1.21 26.44 -9.05
CA LEU A 133 -0.36 26.92 -10.13
C LEU A 133 -1.17 27.59 -11.22
N ASN A 134 -2.30 27.00 -11.62
CA ASN A 134 -3.19 27.55 -12.65
C ASN A 134 -3.79 28.89 -12.24
N ASN A 135 -4.13 29.04 -10.96
CA ASN A 135 -4.70 30.27 -10.38
C ASN A 135 -3.65 31.33 -10.01
N SER A 136 -2.36 30.98 -9.95
CA SER A 136 -1.29 31.94 -9.68
C SER A 136 -1.19 32.98 -10.80
N THR A 137 -1.23 34.25 -10.42
CA THR A 137 -0.97 35.41 -11.30
C THR A 137 0.50 35.81 -11.30
N TYR A 138 1.34 35.20 -10.46
CA TYR A 138 2.74 35.54 -10.30
C TYR A 138 3.61 34.70 -11.24
N GLY A 139 4.41 35.38 -12.07
CA GLY A 139 5.39 34.76 -12.96
C GLY A 139 6.79 35.30 -12.66
N ILE A 140 7.80 34.46 -12.89
CA ILE A 140 9.21 34.87 -12.87
C ILE A 140 9.63 35.18 -14.30
N VAL A 141 10.32 36.31 -14.49
CA VAL A 141 10.87 36.73 -15.79
C VAL A 141 12.38 36.57 -15.77
N TYR A 142 12.90 35.88 -16.79
CA TYR A 142 14.32 35.65 -17.03
C TYR A 142 14.73 36.43 -18.28
N THR A 143 15.67 37.37 -18.13
CA THR A 143 16.24 38.06 -19.28
C THR A 143 17.51 37.33 -19.71
N VAL A 144 17.48 36.71 -20.89
CA VAL A 144 18.62 36.00 -21.46
C VAL A 144 19.21 36.83 -22.59
N ASN A 145 20.47 37.24 -22.42
CA ASN A 145 21.24 37.91 -23.47
C ASN A 145 21.87 36.85 -24.38
N ILE A 146 21.35 36.74 -25.60
CA ILE A 146 21.79 35.74 -26.57
C ILE A 146 22.64 36.41 -27.64
N LYS A 147 23.81 35.83 -27.89
CA LYS A 147 24.66 36.19 -29.02
C LYS A 147 24.44 35.18 -30.14
N PHE A 148 24.19 35.69 -31.34
CA PHE A 148 24.05 34.93 -32.57
C PHE A 148 25.22 35.22 -33.50
N ASN A 149 25.74 34.21 -34.16
CA ASN A 149 26.77 34.34 -35.18
C ASN A 149 26.25 33.82 -36.53
N LYS A 150 26.54 34.56 -37.60
CA LYS A 150 26.17 34.18 -38.97
C LYS A 150 27.15 33.13 -39.49
N GLN A 151 26.63 31.97 -39.85
CA GLN A 151 27.39 30.85 -40.40
C GLN A 151 27.66 31.05 -41.89
N GLU A 152 28.57 30.24 -42.46
CA GLU A 152 28.91 30.30 -43.90
C GLU A 152 27.71 30.00 -44.81
N ASP A 153 26.77 29.18 -44.34
CA ASP A 153 25.51 28.86 -45.04
C ASP A 153 24.44 29.97 -44.91
N GLY A 154 24.76 31.08 -44.23
CA GLY A 154 23.89 32.22 -44.04
C GLY A 154 22.94 32.13 -42.83
N ARG A 155 22.87 31.00 -42.13
CA ARG A 155 22.04 30.86 -40.91
C ARG A 155 22.63 31.63 -39.73
N TRP A 156 21.76 32.09 -38.86
CA TRP A 156 22.12 32.69 -37.57
C TRP A 156 21.93 31.64 -36.47
N LEU A 157 23.00 31.28 -35.77
CA LEU A 157 22.98 30.31 -34.68
C LEU A 157 23.37 30.97 -33.37
N ALA A 158 22.71 30.60 -32.27
CA ALA A 158 23.08 31.06 -30.93
C ALA A 158 24.44 30.50 -30.52
N GLU A 159 25.24 31.25 -29.76
CA GLU A 159 26.50 30.75 -29.21
C GLU A 159 26.27 29.58 -28.26
N ALA A 160 27.21 28.62 -28.26
CA ALA A 160 27.13 27.41 -27.45
C ALA A 160 27.00 27.69 -25.94
N ASP A 161 27.51 28.82 -25.45
CA ASP A 161 27.41 29.26 -24.05
C ASP A 161 25.97 29.60 -23.62
N THR A 162 25.06 29.78 -24.58
CA THR A 162 23.66 30.15 -24.32
C THR A 162 22.91 29.02 -23.64
N ILE A 163 23.32 27.76 -23.84
CA ILE A 163 22.73 26.59 -23.18
C ILE A 163 22.84 26.71 -21.66
N ASP A 164 23.99 27.16 -21.14
CA ASP A 164 24.21 27.30 -19.70
C ASP A 164 23.32 28.40 -19.09
N LYS A 165 22.94 29.41 -19.89
CA LYS A 165 22.04 30.52 -19.49
C LYS A 165 20.58 30.08 -19.33
N LEU A 166 20.21 28.88 -19.82
CA LEU A 166 18.85 28.34 -19.68
C LEU A 166 18.64 27.55 -18.38
N ASN A 167 19.69 27.30 -17.59
CA ASN A 167 19.60 26.47 -16.39
C ASN A 167 18.58 26.98 -15.37
N ASP A 168 18.54 28.29 -15.14
CA ASP A 168 17.62 28.91 -14.17
C ASP A 168 16.15 28.86 -14.63
N LEU A 169 15.92 28.92 -15.94
CA LEU A 169 14.58 28.76 -16.53
C LEU A 169 14.04 27.33 -16.27
N TYR A 170 14.94 26.35 -16.32
CA TYR A 170 14.62 24.92 -16.17
C TYR A 170 14.87 24.35 -14.78
N SER A 171 15.13 25.18 -13.76
CA SER A 171 15.45 24.71 -12.40
C SER A 171 14.34 23.86 -11.75
N PHE A 172 13.09 23.99 -12.21
CA PHE A 172 11.98 23.16 -11.73
C PHE A 172 12.13 21.68 -12.08
N LEU A 173 12.88 21.35 -13.13
CA LEU A 173 13.13 19.95 -13.53
C LEU A 173 14.00 19.23 -12.50
N ASP A 174 14.89 19.97 -11.84
CA ASP A 174 15.76 19.51 -10.76
C ASP A 174 15.04 19.50 -9.39
N THR A 175 13.88 20.16 -9.29
CA THR A 175 13.09 20.21 -8.06
C THR A 175 12.39 18.88 -7.83
N LYS A 176 12.52 18.33 -6.62
CA LYS A 176 11.76 17.17 -6.16
C LYS A 176 10.48 17.67 -5.49
N PHE A 177 9.34 17.37 -6.09
CA PHE A 177 8.04 17.63 -5.47
C PHE A 177 7.64 16.42 -4.64
N GLU A 178 7.24 16.64 -3.39
CA GLU A 178 6.76 15.58 -2.50
C GLU A 178 5.24 15.69 -2.41
N PHE A 179 4.54 14.81 -3.12
CA PHE A 179 3.09 14.69 -3.08
C PHE A 179 2.69 13.55 -2.15
N THR A 180 1.61 13.75 -1.41
CA THR A 180 0.98 12.63 -0.69
C THR A 180 0.07 11.89 -1.67
N PRO A 181 0.25 10.56 -1.86
CA PRO A 181 -0.60 9.81 -2.80
C PRO A 181 -2.05 9.86 -2.35
N ASP A 182 -2.97 9.88 -3.33
CA ASP A 182 -4.39 9.94 -2.99
C ASP A 182 -4.88 8.59 -2.45
N ILE A 183 -5.75 8.64 -1.44
CA ILE A 183 -6.24 7.42 -0.76
C ILE A 183 -6.97 6.46 -1.70
N PRO A 184 -7.80 6.91 -2.67
CA PRO A 184 -8.45 6.00 -3.61
C PRO A 184 -7.47 5.16 -4.42
N ASP A 185 -6.31 5.72 -4.78
CA ASP A 185 -5.30 5.01 -5.56
C ASP A 185 -4.53 3.99 -4.71
N LEU A 186 -4.36 4.30 -3.42
CA LEU A 186 -3.72 3.43 -2.44
C LEU A 186 -4.61 2.33 -1.90
N PHE A 187 -5.94 2.52 -1.88
CA PHE A 187 -6.88 1.53 -1.37
C PHE A 187 -6.76 0.20 -2.12
N ASP A 188 -6.73 -0.90 -1.37
CA ASP A 188 -6.70 -2.26 -1.90
C ASP A 188 -7.98 -3.00 -1.54
N SER A 189 -8.21 -3.26 -0.26
CA SER A 189 -9.34 -4.07 0.20
C SER A 189 -9.70 -3.83 1.67
N THR A 190 -10.82 -4.41 2.10
CA THR A 190 -11.23 -4.47 3.51
C THR A 190 -11.41 -5.91 3.95
N SER A 191 -11.15 -6.20 5.22
CA SER A 191 -11.38 -7.53 5.79
C SER A 191 -11.86 -7.46 7.23
N TRP A 192 -13.00 -8.12 7.50
CA TRP A 192 -13.43 -8.41 8.86
C TRP A 192 -12.62 -9.57 9.43
N LEU A 193 -11.80 -9.27 10.42
CA LEU A 193 -10.87 -10.23 10.96
C LEU A 193 -11.61 -11.30 11.76
N PHE A 194 -11.26 -12.57 11.52
CA PHE A 194 -11.80 -13.74 12.22
C PHE A 194 -13.33 -13.88 12.13
N THR A 195 -13.88 -13.65 10.94
CA THR A 195 -15.31 -13.92 10.67
C THR A 195 -15.50 -14.81 9.47
N LYS A 196 -16.67 -15.43 9.40
CA LYS A 196 -17.22 -15.99 8.17
C LYS A 196 -18.44 -15.18 7.77
N GLU A 197 -18.47 -14.69 6.53
CA GLU A 197 -19.59 -13.88 5.99
C GLU A 197 -19.91 -12.62 6.84
N ASN A 198 -18.89 -11.98 7.42
CA ASN A 198 -19.04 -10.80 8.28
C ASN A 198 -19.97 -11.04 9.49
N LYS A 199 -20.01 -12.28 9.99
CA LYS A 199 -20.76 -12.67 11.19
C LYS A 199 -19.79 -13.04 12.31
N TYR A 200 -20.02 -12.44 13.47
CA TYR A 200 -19.35 -12.73 14.73
C TYR A 200 -20.32 -13.48 15.64
N GLU A 201 -19.89 -14.59 16.26
CA GLU A 201 -20.67 -15.35 17.23
C GLU A 201 -19.99 -15.29 18.59
N ASN A 202 -20.67 -14.81 19.63
CA ASN A 202 -20.09 -14.69 20.98
C ASN A 202 -18.75 -13.91 21.01
N ALA A 203 -18.56 -12.96 20.11
CA ALA A 203 -17.30 -12.24 20.00
C ALA A 203 -17.08 -11.25 21.14
N LYS A 204 -15.84 -11.17 21.63
CA LYS A 204 -15.40 -10.17 22.63
C LYS A 204 -14.88 -8.87 22.00
N CYS A 205 -14.68 -8.90 20.69
CA CYS A 205 -14.13 -7.83 19.88
C CYS A 205 -14.68 -7.94 18.45
N ILE A 206 -14.82 -6.82 17.75
CA ILE A 206 -14.94 -6.78 16.29
C ILE A 206 -13.78 -5.98 15.71
N GLU A 207 -13.28 -6.36 14.55
CA GLU A 207 -12.11 -5.72 13.93
C GLU A 207 -12.25 -5.68 12.42
N LEU A 208 -12.15 -4.48 11.86
CA LEU A 208 -12.09 -4.22 10.43
C LEU A 208 -10.68 -3.73 10.08
N ASP A 209 -10.00 -4.46 9.21
CA ASP A 209 -8.74 -4.02 8.60
C ASP A 209 -9.00 -3.37 7.25
N VAL A 210 -8.42 -2.20 7.03
CA VAL A 210 -8.39 -1.50 5.74
C VAL A 210 -7.00 -1.62 5.17
N TRP A 211 -6.86 -2.30 4.04
CA TRP A 211 -5.59 -2.59 3.38
C TRP A 211 -5.29 -1.58 2.27
N PHE A 212 -4.02 -1.23 2.15
CA PHE A 212 -3.47 -0.34 1.15
C PHE A 212 -2.37 -1.08 0.36
N LYS A 213 -2.17 -0.70 -0.90
CA LYS A 213 -1.13 -1.26 -1.78
C LYS A 213 0.28 -0.96 -1.28
N GLU A 214 0.44 0.17 -0.60
CA GLU A 214 1.66 0.62 0.07
C GLU A 214 1.28 1.48 1.28
N ASN A 215 2.24 1.76 2.17
CA ASN A 215 1.97 2.53 3.38
C ASN A 215 1.52 3.97 3.01
N PRO A 216 0.29 4.39 3.36
CA PRO A 216 -0.21 5.70 2.99
C PRO A 216 0.44 6.85 3.77
N ASN A 217 1.14 6.56 4.88
CA ASN A 217 1.75 7.50 5.82
C ASN A 217 0.80 8.67 6.18
N GLN A 218 -0.47 8.32 6.38
CA GLN A 218 -1.57 9.25 6.63
C GLN A 218 -2.26 8.91 7.95
N GLU A 219 -2.92 9.92 8.52
CA GLU A 219 -3.68 9.80 9.75
C GLU A 219 -5.14 9.44 9.45
N PHE A 220 -5.67 8.45 10.17
CA PHE A 220 -7.03 7.97 10.04
C PHE A 220 -7.71 7.90 11.41
N TYR A 221 -9.04 7.98 11.39
CA TYR A 221 -9.89 7.63 12.53
C TYR A 221 -11.07 6.78 12.05
N TYR A 222 -11.74 6.09 12.96
CA TYR A 222 -12.94 5.33 12.63
C TYR A 222 -14.09 5.60 13.59
N VAL A 223 -15.30 5.36 13.09
CA VAL A 223 -16.55 5.49 13.80
C VAL A 223 -17.23 4.12 13.81
N VAL A 224 -17.72 3.71 14.98
CA VAL A 224 -18.50 2.48 15.15
C VAL A 224 -19.93 2.86 15.46
N SER A 225 -20.85 2.35 14.63
CA SER A 225 -22.28 2.43 14.87
C SER A 225 -22.86 1.06 15.17
N LYS A 226 -23.86 1.00 16.05
CA LYS A 226 -24.65 -0.19 16.33
C LYS A 226 -26.12 0.11 16.05
N ASP A 227 -26.75 -0.73 15.24
CA ASP A 227 -28.17 -0.63 14.88
C ASP A 227 -28.54 0.80 14.41
N GLY A 228 -27.64 1.41 13.64
CA GLY A 228 -27.79 2.77 13.09
C GLY A 228 -27.46 3.92 14.05
N THR A 229 -27.02 3.64 15.29
CA THR A 229 -26.61 4.66 16.25
C THR A 229 -25.11 4.64 16.47
N GLU A 230 -24.43 5.79 16.34
CA GLU A 230 -23.02 5.94 16.68
C GLU A 230 -22.80 5.63 18.17
N ILE A 231 -21.87 4.73 18.47
CA ILE A 231 -21.55 4.31 19.83
C ILE A 231 -20.07 4.55 20.19
N TYR A 232 -19.21 4.81 19.20
CA TYR A 232 -17.80 5.06 19.42
C TYR A 232 -17.19 5.82 18.24
N LYS A 233 -16.21 6.68 18.56
CA LYS A 233 -15.32 7.34 17.61
C LYS A 233 -13.90 7.25 18.15
N SER A 234 -12.96 6.79 17.32
CA SER A 234 -11.56 6.69 17.71
C SER A 234 -10.87 8.05 17.69
N GLU A 235 -9.79 8.16 18.46
CA GLU A 235 -8.81 9.21 18.22
C GLU A 235 -8.09 8.95 16.88
N PRO A 236 -7.63 10.02 16.20
CA PRO A 236 -6.80 9.90 15.01
C PRO A 236 -5.49 9.17 15.30
N SER A 237 -5.02 8.35 14.35
CA SER A 237 -3.71 7.72 14.42
C SER A 237 -3.11 7.49 13.03
N VAL A 238 -1.79 7.63 12.95
CA VAL A 238 -1.02 7.38 11.73
C VAL A 238 -0.81 5.87 11.58
N THR A 239 -1.10 5.32 10.40
CA THR A 239 -0.68 3.95 10.11
C THR A 239 0.80 3.91 9.75
N THR A 240 1.54 2.99 10.38
CA THR A 240 2.96 2.72 10.08
C THR A 240 3.14 1.50 9.18
N ASP A 241 2.04 0.86 8.79
CA ASP A 241 2.01 -0.38 8.00
C ASP A 241 1.12 -0.20 6.76
N ILE A 242 0.99 -1.25 5.95
CA ILE A 242 0.13 -1.28 4.76
C ILE A 242 -1.36 -1.46 5.08
N PHE A 243 -1.76 -1.46 6.35
CA PHE A 243 -3.16 -1.53 6.75
C PHE A 243 -3.45 -0.64 7.95
N TYR A 244 -4.71 -0.25 8.11
CA TYR A 244 -5.23 0.43 9.29
C TYR A 244 -6.24 -0.46 10.02
N ARG A 245 -6.06 -0.65 11.34
CA ARG A 245 -6.92 -1.52 12.16
C ARG A 245 -7.98 -0.71 12.88
N ALA A 246 -9.26 -0.96 12.56
CA ALA A 246 -10.40 -0.41 13.25
C ALA A 246 -11.00 -1.46 14.19
N LYS A 247 -10.57 -1.45 15.46
CA LYS A 247 -10.93 -2.44 16.48
C LYS A 247 -11.94 -1.89 17.48
N PHE A 248 -12.97 -2.65 17.85
CA PHE A 248 -13.92 -2.24 18.89
C PHE A 248 -14.15 -3.35 19.92
N ASP A 249 -13.84 -3.07 21.19
CA ASP A 249 -13.97 -4.00 22.31
C ASP A 249 -14.42 -3.29 23.61
N LYS A 250 -14.49 -4.05 24.72
CA LYS A 250 -14.93 -3.53 26.03
C LYS A 250 -14.08 -2.37 26.54
N SER A 251 -12.77 -2.36 26.27
CA SER A 251 -11.87 -1.29 26.70
C SER A 251 -12.18 0.05 26.02
N LEU A 252 -12.83 -0.02 24.85
CA LEU A 252 -13.26 1.11 24.03
C LEU A 252 -14.74 1.46 24.23
N GLY A 253 -15.39 0.89 25.25
CA GLY A 253 -16.77 1.21 25.63
C GLY A 253 -17.84 0.29 25.03
N ALA A 254 -17.46 -0.84 24.42
CA ALA A 254 -18.45 -1.82 23.98
C ALA A 254 -19.29 -2.33 25.16
N LYS A 255 -20.62 -2.28 25.00
CA LYS A 255 -21.54 -2.93 25.95
C LYS A 255 -21.43 -4.43 25.80
N THR A 256 -21.19 -5.13 26.92
CA THR A 256 -21.03 -6.58 26.95
C THR A 256 -22.12 -7.27 27.76
N THR A 257 -22.35 -8.56 27.47
CA THR A 257 -23.12 -9.46 28.34
C THR A 257 -22.35 -9.76 29.63
N SER A 258 -22.97 -10.52 30.55
CA SER A 258 -22.31 -11.01 31.77
C SER A 258 -21.14 -11.95 31.47
N ALA A 259 -21.20 -12.70 30.37
CA ALA A 259 -20.10 -13.54 29.86
C ALA A 259 -18.98 -12.74 29.17
N GLY A 260 -19.14 -11.42 29.02
CA GLY A 260 -18.14 -10.53 28.45
C GLY A 260 -18.17 -10.44 26.91
N TYR A 261 -19.15 -11.04 26.24
CA TYR A 261 -19.33 -10.90 24.79
C TYR A 261 -19.95 -9.55 24.44
N ILE A 262 -19.56 -8.98 23.30
CA ILE A 262 -20.20 -7.78 22.75
C ILE A 262 -21.68 -8.07 22.52
N THR A 263 -22.54 -7.13 22.90
CA THR A 263 -23.99 -7.29 22.78
C THR A 263 -24.45 -7.45 21.33
N GLN A 264 -25.36 -8.39 21.08
CA GLN A 264 -25.93 -8.67 19.75
C GLN A 264 -26.45 -7.42 19.04
N GLY A 265 -26.25 -7.34 17.72
CA GLY A 265 -26.74 -6.27 16.85
C GLY A 265 -25.99 -6.20 15.52
N ILE A 266 -26.35 -5.23 14.69
CA ILE A 266 -25.64 -4.91 13.45
C ILE A 266 -24.64 -3.80 13.74
N TYR A 267 -23.36 -4.08 13.50
CA TYR A 267 -22.26 -3.16 13.71
C TYR A 267 -21.75 -2.64 12.37
N ASN A 268 -21.57 -1.32 12.27
CA ASN A 268 -21.02 -0.66 11.11
C ASN A 268 -19.75 0.10 11.53
N ILE A 269 -18.67 -0.08 10.77
CA ILE A 269 -17.42 0.65 10.97
C ILE A 269 -17.15 1.49 9.72
N LYS A 270 -16.96 2.78 9.93
CA LYS A 270 -16.55 3.74 8.91
C LYS A 270 -15.16 4.26 9.21
N VAL A 271 -14.27 4.23 8.23
CA VAL A 271 -12.88 4.72 8.37
C VAL A 271 -12.70 5.97 7.53
N TYR A 272 -12.11 7.00 8.13
CA TYR A 272 -11.93 8.31 7.52
C TYR A 272 -10.46 8.74 7.54
N ARG A 273 -10.01 9.38 6.46
CA ARG A 273 -8.77 10.17 6.48
C ARG A 273 -9.00 11.46 7.28
N THR A 274 -8.11 11.77 8.21
CA THR A 274 -8.27 12.94 9.10
C THR A 274 -8.18 14.27 8.37
N ALA A 275 -7.28 14.38 7.36
CA ALA A 275 -6.95 15.65 6.70
C ALA A 275 -8.17 16.34 6.06
N ASP A 276 -9.10 15.57 5.50
CA ASP A 276 -10.22 16.06 4.70
C ASP A 276 -11.55 15.34 4.98
N ASN A 277 -11.58 14.45 5.98
CA ASN A 277 -12.72 13.56 6.27
C ASN A 277 -13.15 12.70 5.07
N TYR A 278 -12.22 12.35 4.18
CA TYR A 278 -12.51 11.41 3.10
C TYR A 278 -12.90 10.04 3.69
N LEU A 279 -14.04 9.49 3.24
CA LEU A 279 -14.53 8.17 3.66
C LEU A 279 -13.76 7.08 2.90
N THR A 280 -12.86 6.40 3.60
CA THR A 280 -12.01 5.34 3.03
C THR A 280 -12.71 3.99 2.99
N ALA A 281 -13.47 3.65 4.03
CA ALA A 281 -14.18 2.37 4.14
C ALA A 281 -15.50 2.53 4.90
N ASP A 282 -16.51 1.73 4.54
CA ASP A 282 -17.83 1.69 5.18
C ASP A 282 -18.37 0.26 5.15
N GLU A 283 -18.16 -0.48 6.23
CA GLU A 283 -18.40 -1.93 6.27
C GLU A 283 -19.32 -2.32 7.42
N THR A 284 -20.04 -3.43 7.24
CA THR A 284 -21.02 -3.92 8.22
C THR A 284 -20.77 -5.38 8.59
N ALA A 285 -20.87 -5.67 9.89
CA ALA A 285 -20.84 -7.01 10.45
C ALA A 285 -22.04 -7.25 11.37
N ILE A 286 -22.46 -8.51 11.50
CA ILE A 286 -23.54 -8.94 12.38
C ILE A 286 -22.93 -9.65 13.58
N VAL A 287 -23.23 -9.18 14.80
CA VAL A 287 -22.84 -9.86 16.05
C VAL A 287 -24.05 -10.63 16.57
N ILE A 288 -23.89 -11.93 16.75
CA ILE A 288 -24.88 -12.84 17.34
C ILE A 288 -24.37 -13.26 18.71
N VAL A 289 -25.23 -13.16 19.73
CA VAL A 289 -24.94 -13.71 21.05
C VAL A 289 -25.83 -14.92 21.24
N ASN A 290 -25.23 -16.10 21.17
CA ASN A 290 -25.94 -17.33 21.46
C ASN A 290 -26.11 -17.43 22.99
N GLY A 291 -27.36 -17.46 23.46
CA GLY A 291 -27.63 -17.78 24.87
C GLY A 291 -27.10 -19.18 25.19
N THR A 292 -26.77 -19.44 26.45
CA THR A 292 -26.42 -20.76 27.05
C THR A 292 -27.58 -21.78 26.96
N LYS A 293 -28.38 -21.78 25.89
CA LYS A 293 -29.66 -22.47 25.81
C LYS A 293 -29.53 -23.76 25.01
N GLY A 294 -29.38 -24.86 25.77
CA GLY A 294 -29.67 -26.23 25.35
C GLY A 294 -28.61 -26.83 24.44
N ALA A 295 -27.85 -27.80 24.96
CA ALA A 295 -27.03 -28.69 24.16
C ALA A 295 -27.86 -29.20 22.97
N PRO A 296 -27.34 -29.14 21.73
CA PRO A 296 -27.85 -29.97 20.66
C PRO A 296 -27.81 -31.41 21.17
N GLU A 297 -28.88 -32.18 20.96
CA GLU A 297 -28.76 -33.62 20.99
C GLU A 297 -27.76 -34.01 19.91
N ILE A 298 -26.51 -34.31 20.30
CA ILE A 298 -25.65 -35.11 19.44
C ILE A 298 -26.33 -36.48 19.37
N THR A 299 -27.07 -36.71 18.28
CA THR A 299 -27.51 -38.04 17.84
C THR A 299 -26.30 -38.97 17.94
N LYS A 300 -26.41 -40.00 18.78
CA LYS A 300 -25.40 -41.05 19.02
C LYS A 300 -24.44 -41.20 17.84
N ALA A 301 -23.15 -41.10 18.13
CA ALA A 301 -22.12 -41.45 17.16
C ALA A 301 -22.42 -42.84 16.57
N PRO A 302 -22.30 -43.03 15.24
CA PRO A 302 -22.55 -44.32 14.60
C PRO A 302 -21.67 -45.39 15.25
N ASN A 303 -22.20 -46.61 15.40
CA ASN A 303 -21.44 -47.76 15.88
C ASN A 303 -20.11 -47.85 15.10
N GLY A 304 -18.97 -47.59 15.76
CA GLY A 304 -17.66 -47.54 15.14
C GLY A 304 -16.84 -46.27 15.43
N ALA A 305 -17.43 -45.21 15.98
CA ALA A 305 -16.71 -43.98 16.32
C ALA A 305 -15.56 -44.19 17.32
N SER A 306 -14.50 -43.40 17.17
CA SER A 306 -13.32 -43.40 18.04
C SER A 306 -13.57 -42.78 19.42
N TYR A 307 -14.80 -42.37 19.76
CA TYR A 307 -15.14 -41.75 21.04
C TYR A 307 -16.54 -42.13 21.53
N SER A 308 -16.83 -41.83 22.80
CA SER A 308 -18.12 -42.03 23.47
C SER A 308 -18.37 -40.89 24.44
N ILE A 309 -19.49 -40.20 24.27
CA ILE A 309 -20.06 -39.29 25.27
C ILE A 309 -20.78 -40.15 26.31
N LYS A 310 -20.44 -39.96 27.59
CA LYS A 310 -20.98 -40.70 28.73
C LYS A 310 -21.93 -39.86 29.55
N ASP A 311 -21.66 -38.56 29.65
CA ASP A 311 -22.54 -37.58 30.29
C ASP A 311 -22.78 -36.40 29.31
N PRO A 312 -23.96 -36.33 28.68
CA PRO A 312 -24.29 -35.26 27.74
C PRO A 312 -24.56 -33.92 28.43
N SER A 313 -24.65 -33.87 29.76
CA SER A 313 -24.85 -32.63 30.51
C SER A 313 -23.57 -31.82 30.75
N PHE A 314 -22.41 -32.40 30.39
CA PHE A 314 -21.09 -31.76 30.49
C PHE A 314 -21.05 -30.35 29.87
N ALA A 315 -21.43 -30.23 28.59
CA ALA A 315 -21.45 -28.97 27.87
C ALA A 315 -22.31 -29.05 26.60
N ALA A 316 -22.71 -27.91 26.07
CA ALA A 316 -23.33 -27.82 24.75
C ALA A 316 -22.25 -27.97 23.66
N ILE A 317 -22.04 -29.19 23.18
CA ILE A 317 -20.99 -29.49 22.20
C ILE A 317 -21.50 -29.21 20.78
N LYS A 318 -20.75 -28.41 20.01
CA LYS A 318 -20.99 -28.13 18.59
C LYS A 318 -20.38 -29.22 17.70
N SER A 319 -19.12 -29.52 17.93
CA SER A 319 -18.35 -30.52 17.18
C SER A 319 -17.26 -31.11 18.08
N LEU A 320 -16.82 -32.34 17.80
CA LEU A 320 -15.68 -32.94 18.48
C LEU A 320 -15.01 -33.99 17.60
N GLY A 321 -13.72 -34.23 17.82
CA GLY A 321 -12.99 -35.25 17.07
C GLY A 321 -11.48 -35.19 17.27
N TRP A 322 -10.80 -36.15 16.65
CA TRP A 322 -9.34 -36.15 16.53
C TRP A 322 -8.90 -35.19 15.43
N TRP A 323 -7.81 -34.47 15.69
CA TRP A 323 -7.22 -33.48 14.81
C TRP A 323 -5.75 -33.75 14.61
N ASP A 324 -5.23 -33.37 13.45
CA ASP A 324 -3.90 -33.76 13.08
C ASP A 324 -3.10 -32.57 12.58
N TYR A 325 -2.25 -32.07 13.47
CA TYR A 325 -1.32 -30.99 13.16
C TYR A 325 -0.17 -31.45 12.25
N SER A 326 0.07 -32.77 12.13
CA SER A 326 1.26 -33.35 11.48
C SER A 326 0.97 -34.13 10.18
N ALA A 327 -0.26 -34.15 9.69
CA ALA A 327 -0.68 -34.95 8.51
C ALA A 327 -0.31 -36.45 8.63
N THR A 328 -0.51 -37.02 9.82
CA THR A 328 -0.26 -38.41 10.23
C THR A 328 -1.51 -39.20 10.63
N LEU A 329 -2.71 -38.60 10.60
CA LEU A 329 -4.00 -39.22 10.87
C LEU A 329 -4.57 -39.81 9.58
N LEU A 330 -4.69 -41.14 9.53
CA LEU A 330 -5.18 -41.87 8.35
C LEU A 330 -6.71 -41.90 8.27
N SER A 331 -7.35 -42.00 9.42
CA SER A 331 -8.81 -42.00 9.58
C SER A 331 -9.14 -41.69 11.05
N ASP A 332 -10.40 -41.37 11.35
CA ASP A 332 -10.81 -40.97 12.70
C ASP A 332 -10.28 -41.94 13.79
N GLY A 333 -9.44 -41.41 14.68
CA GLY A 333 -8.81 -42.16 15.76
C GLY A 333 -7.74 -43.18 15.33
N ILE A 334 -7.13 -43.06 14.16
CA ILE A 334 -6.00 -43.90 13.70
C ILE A 334 -4.85 -43.04 13.18
N TYR A 335 -3.74 -43.03 13.90
CA TYR A 335 -2.52 -42.30 13.56
C TYR A 335 -1.36 -43.23 13.21
N CYS A 336 -0.46 -42.72 12.36
CA CYS A 336 0.84 -43.33 12.06
C CYS A 336 1.83 -43.15 13.22
N ILE A 337 2.85 -44.03 13.29
CA ILE A 337 3.84 -44.03 14.40
C ILE A 337 4.68 -42.75 14.46
N ASN A 338 4.81 -42.03 13.35
CA ASN A 338 5.56 -40.78 13.25
C ASN A 338 4.76 -39.53 13.70
N THR A 339 3.56 -39.72 14.25
CA THR A 339 2.77 -38.67 14.91
C THR A 339 3.51 -38.08 16.10
N ARG A 340 3.50 -36.75 16.22
CA ARG A 340 4.09 -36.05 17.36
C ARG A 340 3.10 -35.75 18.48
N THR A 341 1.90 -35.33 18.10
CA THR A 341 0.87 -34.85 19.03
C THR A 341 -0.42 -35.62 18.80
N LEU A 342 -0.97 -36.18 19.87
CA LEU A 342 -2.34 -36.67 19.89
C LEU A 342 -3.23 -35.49 20.24
N ALA A 343 -4.00 -35.01 19.27
CA ALA A 343 -4.86 -33.83 19.45
C ALA A 343 -6.33 -34.24 19.31
N PHE A 344 -7.10 -33.94 20.35
CA PHE A 344 -8.54 -34.10 20.36
C PHE A 344 -9.14 -32.77 20.77
N SER A 345 -10.16 -32.31 20.06
CA SER A 345 -10.80 -31.03 20.38
C SER A 345 -12.30 -31.16 20.48
N ILE A 346 -12.87 -30.34 21.35
CA ILE A 346 -14.32 -30.19 21.52
C ILE A 346 -14.63 -28.71 21.29
N GLU A 347 -15.36 -28.41 20.23
CA GLU A 347 -15.95 -27.09 20.00
C GLU A 347 -17.25 -26.97 20.80
N LEU A 348 -17.41 -25.85 21.49
CA LEU A 348 -18.53 -25.57 22.38
C LEU A 348 -19.44 -24.50 21.78
N LEU A 349 -20.73 -24.61 22.06
CA LEU A 349 -21.73 -23.58 21.73
C LEU A 349 -21.85 -22.50 22.81
N SER A 350 -21.30 -22.76 23.99
CA SER A 350 -21.37 -21.86 25.14
C SER A 350 -20.20 -22.09 26.07
N ASP A 351 -19.97 -21.13 26.96
CA ASP A 351 -18.98 -21.26 28.02
C ASP A 351 -19.17 -22.54 28.84
N ALA A 352 -18.06 -23.20 29.16
CA ALA A 352 -18.00 -24.38 30.02
C ALA A 352 -16.97 -24.20 31.14
N GLU A 353 -17.23 -24.86 32.28
CA GLU A 353 -16.29 -24.93 33.40
C GLU A 353 -15.02 -25.70 33.01
N PRO A 354 -13.86 -25.41 33.64
CA PRO A 354 -12.62 -26.13 33.40
C PRO A 354 -12.79 -27.66 33.58
N VAL A 355 -12.03 -28.43 32.81
CA VAL A 355 -12.10 -29.89 32.80
C VAL A 355 -10.76 -30.54 33.08
N TYR A 356 -10.83 -31.70 33.73
CA TYR A 356 -9.71 -32.62 33.84
C TYR A 356 -9.68 -33.56 32.64
N TYR A 357 -8.49 -33.83 32.12
CA TYR A 357 -8.29 -34.93 31.18
C TYR A 357 -7.06 -35.75 31.49
N ALA A 358 -7.12 -37.02 31.10
CA ALA A 358 -6.04 -37.98 31.25
C ALA A 358 -5.92 -38.86 30.02
N TYR A 359 -4.68 -39.10 29.59
CA TYR A 359 -4.33 -40.11 28.60
C TYR A 359 -3.82 -41.36 29.30
N TYR A 360 -4.30 -42.51 28.85
CA TYR A 360 -3.84 -43.85 29.26
C TYR A 360 -3.33 -44.60 28.04
N PHE A 361 -2.36 -45.49 28.21
CA PHE A 361 -1.79 -46.25 27.10
C PHE A 361 -1.91 -47.76 27.35
N VAL A 362 -2.32 -48.49 26.32
CA VAL A 362 -2.30 -49.95 26.28
C VAL A 362 -1.44 -50.39 25.09
N PRO A 363 -0.30 -51.08 25.33
CA PRO A 363 0.62 -51.45 24.27
C PRO A 363 0.06 -52.54 23.35
N GLY A 364 0.47 -52.49 22.08
CA GLY A 364 0.20 -53.53 21.09
C GLY A 364 -1.06 -53.32 20.23
N GLU A 365 -1.05 -53.88 19.02
CA GLU A 365 -2.09 -53.65 18.01
C GLU A 365 -3.49 -54.17 18.36
N LYS A 366 -3.56 -55.10 19.33
CA LYS A 366 -4.78 -55.73 19.87
C LYS A 366 -4.98 -55.34 21.35
N ALA A 367 -4.79 -54.06 21.65
CA ALA A 367 -4.97 -53.50 22.98
C ALA A 367 -6.37 -53.86 23.55
N ASP A 368 -6.38 -54.43 24.76
CA ASP A 368 -7.60 -54.68 25.52
C ASP A 368 -7.82 -53.55 26.53
N LEU A 369 -8.74 -52.62 26.21
CA LEU A 369 -9.05 -51.45 27.04
C LEU A 369 -9.63 -51.83 28.41
N LYS A 370 -10.03 -53.09 28.63
CA LYS A 370 -10.44 -53.57 29.97
C LYS A 370 -9.27 -53.65 30.96
N LYS A 371 -8.03 -53.59 30.47
CA LYS A 371 -6.80 -53.69 31.29
C LYS A 371 -6.22 -52.34 31.70
N ILE A 372 -6.94 -51.24 31.46
CA ILE A 372 -6.46 -49.90 31.82
C ILE A 372 -6.43 -49.75 33.33
N ASP A 373 -5.26 -49.37 33.86
CA ASP A 373 -5.08 -48.92 35.24
C ASP A 373 -5.35 -47.41 35.30
N TYR A 374 -6.60 -47.04 35.64
CA TYR A 374 -7.03 -45.64 35.70
C TYR A 374 -6.27 -44.81 36.76
N SER A 375 -5.52 -45.45 37.67
CA SER A 375 -4.68 -44.77 38.66
C SER A 375 -3.35 -44.26 38.10
N LYS A 376 -2.95 -44.70 36.90
CA LYS A 376 -1.65 -44.39 36.28
C LYS A 376 -1.79 -43.85 34.86
N PRO A 377 -2.25 -42.60 34.70
CA PRO A 377 -2.25 -41.96 33.38
C PRO A 377 -0.81 -41.75 32.89
N VAL A 378 -0.60 -41.86 31.58
CA VAL A 378 0.68 -41.48 30.94
C VAL A 378 0.81 -39.96 30.81
N TYR A 379 -0.32 -39.25 30.87
CA TYR A 379 -0.39 -37.80 30.94
C TYR A 379 -1.73 -37.37 31.53
N SER A 380 -1.76 -36.26 32.27
CA SER A 380 -3.02 -35.66 32.69
C SER A 380 -2.86 -34.17 32.93
N ASN A 381 -3.92 -33.40 32.70
CA ASN A 381 -3.94 -31.96 32.94
C ASN A 381 -5.36 -31.47 33.25
N THR A 382 -5.48 -30.25 33.76
CA THR A 382 -6.75 -29.51 33.84
C THR A 382 -6.65 -28.31 32.92
N ILE A 383 -7.64 -28.12 32.06
CA ILE A 383 -7.65 -27.04 31.08
C ILE A 383 -8.93 -26.22 31.18
N GLU A 384 -8.79 -24.93 30.92
CA GLU A 384 -9.92 -24.03 30.66
C GLU A 384 -10.21 -24.01 29.17
N GLN A 385 -11.41 -23.60 28.80
CA GLN A 385 -11.75 -23.40 27.39
C GLN A 385 -10.90 -22.26 26.82
N TYR A 386 -10.45 -22.45 25.58
CA TYR A 386 -9.81 -21.39 24.80
C TYR A 386 -10.87 -20.73 23.92
N ILE A 387 -11.06 -19.42 24.08
CA ILE A 387 -11.96 -18.64 23.22
C ILE A 387 -11.09 -17.99 22.14
N TYR A 388 -11.26 -18.45 20.91
CA TYR A 388 -10.68 -17.80 19.74
C TYR A 388 -11.39 -16.46 19.52
N ILE A 389 -10.71 -15.60 18.79
CA ILE A 389 -11.11 -14.22 18.52
C ILE A 389 -12.37 -14.11 17.64
N ASP A 390 -12.70 -15.16 16.87
CA ASP A 390 -14.00 -15.31 16.19
C ASP A 390 -15.16 -15.62 17.16
N GLY A 391 -14.85 -15.84 18.43
CA GLY A 391 -15.75 -16.21 19.52
C GLY A 391 -16.06 -17.70 19.59
N SER A 392 -15.43 -18.53 18.75
CA SER A 392 -15.48 -19.98 18.89
C SER A 392 -14.73 -20.43 20.15
N ALA A 393 -15.34 -21.33 20.92
CA ALA A 393 -14.80 -21.83 22.18
C ALA A 393 -14.42 -23.30 22.02
N TYR A 394 -13.19 -23.65 22.41
CA TYR A 394 -12.68 -25.02 22.31
C TYR A 394 -12.04 -25.49 23.61
N PHE A 395 -12.18 -26.78 23.90
CA PHE A 395 -11.19 -27.51 24.68
C PHE A 395 -10.27 -28.26 23.73
N ASN A 396 -8.95 -28.06 23.87
CA ASN A 396 -7.92 -28.76 23.10
C ASN A 396 -7.14 -29.69 24.05
N PHE A 397 -7.30 -30.99 23.86
CA PHE A 397 -6.75 -32.05 24.72
C PHE A 397 -5.48 -32.63 24.10
N ASP A 398 -4.46 -31.79 24.00
CA ASP A 398 -3.23 -32.17 23.33
C ASP A 398 -2.31 -32.97 24.24
N TYR A 399 -1.68 -34.00 23.69
CA TYR A 399 -0.64 -34.78 24.36
C TYR A 399 0.50 -35.13 23.41
N GLU A 400 1.71 -34.71 23.79
CA GLU A 400 2.96 -35.05 23.13
C GLU A 400 3.72 -36.09 23.98
N PRO A 401 3.58 -37.39 23.70
CA PRO A 401 4.34 -38.40 24.42
C PRO A 401 5.84 -38.22 24.13
N PRO A 402 6.73 -38.40 25.13
CA PRO A 402 8.18 -38.34 24.91
C PRO A 402 8.66 -39.32 23.82
N LYS A 403 7.92 -40.41 23.62
CA LYS A 403 8.07 -41.36 22.54
C LYS A 403 6.70 -41.92 22.16
N MET A 404 6.34 -41.82 20.89
CA MET A 404 5.11 -42.43 20.37
C MET A 404 5.28 -43.96 20.30
N GLU A 405 4.30 -44.71 20.80
CA GLU A 405 4.34 -46.17 20.84
C GLU A 405 3.13 -46.81 20.13
N VAL A 406 3.37 -47.94 19.46
CA VAL A 406 2.33 -48.73 18.80
C VAL A 406 1.40 -49.33 19.86
N GLY A 407 0.11 -48.99 19.77
CA GLY A 407 -0.87 -49.39 20.77
C GLY A 407 -2.14 -48.56 20.67
N THR A 408 -2.87 -48.47 21.78
CA THR A 408 -4.06 -47.61 21.87
C THR A 408 -3.91 -46.67 23.05
N TYR A 409 -4.06 -45.36 22.77
CA TYR A 409 -4.22 -44.36 23.79
C TYR A 409 -5.70 -44.11 24.05
N LEU A 410 -6.09 -44.01 25.32
CA LEU A 410 -7.43 -43.64 25.76
C LEU A 410 -7.36 -42.27 26.43
N LEU A 411 -8.01 -41.28 25.84
CA LEU A 411 -8.35 -40.01 26.45
C LEU A 411 -9.61 -40.17 27.30
N VAL A 412 -9.53 -39.71 28.54
CA VAL A 412 -10.65 -39.63 29.50
C VAL A 412 -10.80 -38.17 29.89
N ILE A 413 -11.99 -37.60 29.67
CA ILE A 413 -12.34 -36.23 30.04
C ILE A 413 -13.36 -36.31 31.17
N ALA A 414 -13.08 -35.66 32.30
CA ALA A 414 -13.88 -35.72 33.51
C ALA A 414 -13.90 -34.37 34.23
N LYS A 415 -14.74 -34.27 35.27
CA LYS A 415 -14.82 -33.07 36.11
C LYS A 415 -13.50 -32.75 36.80
N ASP A 416 -12.91 -33.78 37.40
CA ASP A 416 -11.69 -33.72 38.19
C ASP A 416 -10.99 -35.09 38.17
N LYS A 417 -9.81 -35.17 38.77
CA LYS A 417 -8.99 -36.38 38.83
C LYS A 417 -9.70 -37.56 39.50
N ASP A 418 -10.57 -37.29 40.47
CA ASP A 418 -11.26 -38.32 41.25
C ASP A 418 -12.52 -38.85 40.53
N SER A 419 -12.90 -38.21 39.42
CA SER A 419 -14.09 -38.55 38.63
C SER A 419 -13.78 -39.32 37.33
N VAL A 420 -12.56 -39.84 37.15
CA VAL A 420 -12.15 -40.56 35.93
C VAL A 420 -12.93 -41.87 35.68
N ASP A 421 -13.54 -42.44 36.72
CA ASP A 421 -14.42 -43.61 36.65
C ASP A 421 -15.86 -43.25 36.18
N LYS A 422 -16.20 -41.96 36.19
CA LYS A 422 -17.45 -41.37 35.70
C LYS A 422 -17.16 -40.24 34.72
N PRO A 423 -16.50 -40.52 33.59
CA PRO A 423 -16.06 -39.48 32.68
C PRO A 423 -17.25 -38.82 31.99
N TYR A 424 -17.04 -37.59 31.53
CA TYR A 424 -17.92 -36.92 30.58
C TYR A 424 -17.81 -37.56 29.20
N ILE A 425 -16.57 -37.76 28.73
CA ILE A 425 -16.25 -38.28 27.40
C ILE A 425 -15.04 -39.20 27.51
N THR A 426 -15.05 -40.28 26.72
CA THR A 426 -13.87 -41.11 26.47
C THR A 426 -13.59 -41.13 24.97
N ALA A 427 -12.35 -40.88 24.55
CA ALA A 427 -11.92 -41.01 23.17
C ALA A 427 -10.72 -41.96 23.10
N LYS A 428 -10.69 -42.86 22.11
CA LYS A 428 -9.60 -43.79 21.86
C LYS A 428 -8.93 -43.45 20.54
N VAL A 429 -7.61 -43.58 20.52
CA VAL A 429 -6.79 -43.42 19.32
C VAL A 429 -5.81 -44.58 19.21
N LYS A 430 -5.75 -45.19 18.03
CA LYS A 430 -4.82 -46.28 17.72
C LYS A 430 -3.60 -45.73 16.99
N ILE A 431 -2.42 -46.13 17.44
CA ILE A 431 -1.17 -45.91 16.73
C ILE A 431 -0.78 -47.19 16.00
N ILE A 432 -0.58 -47.09 14.70
CA ILE A 432 -0.14 -48.21 13.85
C ILE A 432 1.36 -48.08 13.53
N PRO A 433 2.08 -49.19 13.28
CA PRO A 433 3.53 -49.16 13.08
C PRO A 433 3.99 -48.46 11.79
N GLN A 434 3.10 -48.23 10.83
CA GLN A 434 3.42 -47.61 9.55
C GLN A 434 3.70 -46.11 9.71
N SER A 435 4.65 -45.60 8.92
CA SER A 435 4.88 -44.16 8.76
C SER A 435 3.85 -43.56 7.80
N SER A 436 3.46 -42.28 7.99
CA SER A 436 2.54 -41.60 7.06
C SER A 436 3.07 -41.50 5.63
N GLU A 437 4.40 -41.49 5.44
CA GLU A 437 5.06 -41.49 4.12
C GLU A 437 4.75 -42.74 3.28
N GLU A 438 4.33 -43.84 3.91
CA GLU A 438 3.97 -45.09 3.22
C GLU A 438 2.55 -45.05 2.61
N PHE A 439 1.80 -43.96 2.82
CA PHE A 439 0.42 -43.79 2.35
C PHE A 439 0.24 -42.67 1.32
N ILE A 440 1.32 -41.97 0.94
CA ILE A 440 1.35 -40.91 -0.09
C ILE A 440 1.46 -41.51 -1.49
#